data_AF-A0A3A0FSR8-F1
#
_entry.id   AF-A0A3A0FSR8-F1
#
_cell.length_a   1.000
_cell.length_b   1.000
_cell.length_c   1.000
_cell.angle_alpha   90.00
_cell.angle_beta   90.00
_cell.angle_gamma   90.00
#
_symmetry.space_group_name_H-M   'P 1'
#
loop_
_entity.id
_entity.type
_entity.pdbx_description
1 polymer ?
#
loop_
_entity_poly.entity_id
_entity_poly.type
_entity_poly.pdbx_seq_one_letter_code
_entity_poly.pdbx_strand_id
1 'polypeptide(L)'
;GRDGPPRIERLLDRHASELELTDEQRDRVSAIAERARETEAPLRDGLRARRDELHALLRTDAPDTDAVLAQADRVGEAETALHKQRLRTLLEVRAILTPEQREKLTAIFERGRERLEERRAKRKRMDDTPE
;
A
#
# COMPACT_ATOMS: atom_id res chain seq x y z
N GLY A 1 4.76 7.64 0.39
CA GLY A 1 4.75 7.71 1.86
C GLY A 1 3.64 6.82 2.33
N ARG A 2 3.81 6.07 3.43
CA ARG A 2 2.75 5.13 3.84
C ARG A 2 2.57 4.05 2.74
N ASP A 3 3.72 3.58 2.24
CA ASP A 3 3.97 2.90 0.95
C ASP A 3 3.62 1.41 0.97
N GLY A 4 2.34 1.10 0.77
CA GLY A 4 1.96 -0.17 0.15
C GLY A 4 1.42 0.08 -1.25
N PRO A 5 1.41 -0.93 -2.13
CA PRO A 5 0.62 -0.85 -3.35
C PRO A 5 -0.82 -0.43 -2.96
N PRO A 6 -1.45 0.46 -3.76
CA PRO A 6 -2.83 0.85 -3.52
C PRO A 6 -3.68 -0.42 -3.44
N ARG A 7 -4.75 -0.40 -2.63
CA ARG A 7 -5.66 -1.54 -2.52
C ARG A 7 -6.13 -1.92 -3.93
N ILE A 8 -5.69 -3.09 -4.39
CA ILE A 8 -5.86 -3.52 -5.78
C ILE A 8 -7.35 -3.56 -6.16
N GLU A 9 -8.21 -3.94 -5.22
CA GLU A 9 -9.67 -3.92 -5.34
C GLU A 9 -10.20 -2.59 -5.90
N ARG A 10 -9.79 -1.46 -5.31
CA ARG A 10 -10.27 -0.12 -5.65
C ARG A 10 -9.72 0.36 -6.97
N LEU A 11 -8.53 -0.12 -7.34
CA LEU A 11 -7.95 0.15 -8.65
C LEU A 11 -8.74 -0.60 -9.72
N LEU A 12 -9.02 -1.89 -9.51
CA LEU A 12 -9.82 -2.68 -10.44
C LEU A 12 -11.24 -2.13 -10.59
N ASP A 13 -11.91 -1.76 -9.50
CA ASP A 13 -13.25 -1.17 -9.55
C ASP A 13 -13.28 0.12 -10.37
N ARG A 14 -12.28 0.99 -10.20
CA ARG A 14 -12.18 2.24 -10.96
C ARG A 14 -11.96 2.02 -12.46
N HIS A 15 -11.28 0.94 -12.81
CA HIS A 15 -10.92 0.61 -14.18
C HIS A 15 -11.71 -0.59 -14.72
N ALA A 16 -12.84 -0.95 -14.10
CA ALA A 16 -13.56 -2.19 -14.41
C ALA A 16 -14.01 -2.24 -15.88
N SER A 17 -14.47 -1.11 -16.43
CA SER A 17 -14.85 -0.99 -17.84
C SER A 17 -13.64 -1.08 -18.79
N GLU A 18 -12.51 -0.45 -18.44
CA GLU A 18 -11.28 -0.50 -19.25
C GLU A 18 -10.70 -1.92 -19.30
N LEU A 19 -10.78 -2.62 -18.17
CA LEU A 19 -10.34 -4.00 -17.98
C LEU A 19 -11.37 -5.02 -18.46
N GLU A 20 -12.58 -4.60 -18.84
CA GLU A 20 -13.67 -5.48 -19.28
C GLU A 20 -13.90 -6.63 -18.28
N LEU A 21 -13.93 -6.30 -16.98
CA LEU A 21 -14.11 -7.31 -15.94
C LEU A 21 -15.51 -7.91 -16.01
N THR A 22 -15.59 -9.24 -16.01
CA THR A 22 -16.89 -9.93 -15.89
C THR A 22 -17.43 -9.81 -14.46
N ASP A 23 -18.74 -9.97 -14.30
CA ASP A 23 -19.36 -9.97 -12.96
C ASP A 23 -18.76 -11.05 -12.05
N GLU A 24 -18.49 -12.25 -12.60
CA GLU A 24 -17.82 -13.32 -11.86
C GLU A 24 -16.40 -12.90 -11.40
N GLN A 25 -15.63 -12.23 -12.25
CA GLN A 25 -14.30 -11.74 -11.86
C GLN A 25 -14.42 -10.68 -10.76
N ARG A 26 -15.39 -9.78 -10.85
CA ARG A 26 -15.63 -8.73 -9.84
C ARG A 26 -16.02 -9.33 -8.48
N ASP A 27 -16.91 -10.33 -8.47
CA ASP A 27 -17.33 -11.01 -7.25
C ASP A 27 -16.17 -11.73 -6.57
N ARG A 28 -15.35 -12.44 -7.35
CA ARG A 28 -14.15 -13.13 -6.83
C ARG A 28 -13.12 -12.14 -6.28
N VAL A 29 -12.92 -11.00 -6.93
CA VAL A 29 -12.04 -9.92 -6.44
C VAL A 29 -12.58 -9.34 -5.14
N SER A 30 -13.90 -9.11 -5.02
CA SER A 30 -14.52 -8.61 -3.78
C SER A 30 -14.30 -9.58 -2.61
N ALA A 31 -14.52 -10.88 -2.83
CA ALA A 31 -14.33 -11.90 -1.81
C ALA A 31 -12.86 -11.99 -1.33
N ILE A 32 -11.89 -11.85 -2.24
CA ILE A 32 -10.47 -11.78 -1.87
C ILE A 32 -10.19 -10.51 -1.06
N ALA A 33 -10.73 -9.36 -1.49
CA ALA A 33 -10.54 -8.09 -0.80
C ALA A 33 -11.10 -8.10 0.63
N GLU A 34 -12.24 -8.73 0.85
CA GLU A 34 -12.85 -8.88 2.18
C GLU A 34 -11.96 -9.70 3.13
N ARG A 35 -11.54 -10.91 2.71
CA ARG A 35 -10.61 -11.72 3.50
C ARG A 35 -9.29 -11.02 3.75
N ALA A 36 -8.79 -10.28 2.76
CA ALA A 36 -7.57 -9.51 2.90
C ALA A 36 -7.72 -8.40 3.94
N ARG A 37 -8.87 -7.71 4.00
CA ARG A 37 -9.15 -6.68 5.02
C ARG A 37 -9.16 -7.25 6.43
N GLU A 38 -9.81 -8.39 6.62
CA GLU A 38 -9.85 -9.09 7.92
C GLU A 38 -8.44 -9.50 8.36
N THR A 39 -7.62 -9.99 7.44
CA THR A 39 -6.23 -10.38 7.73
C THR A 39 -5.31 -9.18 7.96
N GLU A 40 -5.51 -8.09 7.21
CA GLU A 40 -4.69 -6.88 7.31
C GLU A 40 -4.99 -6.05 8.57
N ALA A 41 -6.21 -6.08 9.09
CA ALA A 41 -6.63 -5.28 10.24
C ALA A 41 -5.68 -5.45 11.45
N PRO A 42 -5.45 -6.67 12.00
CA PRO A 42 -4.55 -6.84 13.14
C PRO A 42 -3.09 -6.48 12.81
N LEU A 43 -2.63 -6.68 11.56
CA LEU A 43 -1.27 -6.28 11.15
C LEU A 43 -1.09 -4.76 11.17
N ARG A 44 -2.12 -4.01 10.77
CA ARG A 44 -2.13 -2.54 10.81
C ARG A 44 -2.14 -2.03 12.23
N ASP A 45 -2.94 -2.64 13.09
CA ASP A 45 -3.03 -2.27 14.51
C ASP A 45 -1.70 -2.55 15.22
N GLY A 46 -1.08 -3.71 14.96
CA GLY A 46 0.25 -4.03 15.49
C GLY A 46 1.34 -3.07 15.00
N LEU A 47 1.33 -2.71 13.72
CA LEU A 47 2.24 -1.70 13.18
C LEU A 47 2.03 -0.32 13.83
N ARG A 48 0.78 0.07 14.07
CA ARG A 48 0.46 1.34 14.73
C ARG A 48 0.99 1.35 16.17
N ALA A 49 0.71 0.30 16.94
CA ALA A 49 1.19 0.17 18.31
C ALA A 49 2.72 0.27 18.40
N ARG A 50 3.45 -0.40 17.49
CA ARG A 50 4.92 -0.35 17.46
C ARG A 50 5.46 1.05 17.15
N ARG A 51 4.80 1.79 16.25
CA ARG A 51 5.16 3.18 15.96
C ARG A 51 4.85 4.11 17.13
N ASP A 52 3.72 3.90 17.81
CA ASP A 52 3.35 4.68 18.99
C ASP A 52 4.37 4.46 20.13
N GLU A 53 4.86 3.22 20.31
CA GLU A 53 5.93 2.88 21.25
C GLU A 53 7.27 3.53 20.87
N LEU A 54 7.65 3.49 19.58
CA LEU A 54 8.86 4.20 19.11
C LEU A 54 8.76 5.71 19.39
N HIS A 55 7.61 6.31 19.13
CA HIS A 55 7.35 7.71 19.44
C HIS A 55 7.43 7.98 20.95
N ALA A 56 6.96 7.05 21.80
CA ALA A 56 7.05 7.18 23.24
C ALA A 56 8.51 7.14 23.74
N LEU A 57 9.33 6.23 23.22
CA LEU A 57 10.77 6.15 23.56
C LEU A 57 11.49 7.46 23.24
N LEU A 58 11.21 8.04 22.07
CA LEU A 58 11.82 9.29 21.61
C LEU A 58 11.36 10.55 22.36
N ARG A 59 10.30 10.47 23.18
CA ARG A 59 9.80 11.61 23.97
C ARG A 59 10.49 11.76 25.34
N THR A 60 11.35 10.83 25.70
CA THR A 60 12.10 10.89 26.96
C THR A 60 13.27 11.86 26.85
N ASP A 61 13.69 12.47 27.96
CA ASP A 61 14.77 13.47 27.96
C ASP A 61 16.14 12.87 27.57
N ALA A 62 16.34 11.58 27.86
CA ALA A 62 17.53 10.82 27.52
C ALA A 62 17.11 9.42 27.02
N PRO A 63 16.73 9.27 25.74
CA PRO A 63 16.31 7.98 25.21
C PRO A 63 17.46 6.98 25.17
N ASP A 64 17.17 5.74 25.56
CA ASP A 64 18.10 4.62 25.39
C ASP A 64 18.22 4.29 23.89
N THR A 65 19.42 4.53 23.34
CA THR A 65 19.74 4.29 21.93
C THR A 65 19.45 2.85 21.50
N ASP A 66 19.82 1.86 22.30
CA ASP A 66 19.67 0.45 21.93
C ASP A 66 18.19 0.06 21.92
N ALA A 67 17.41 0.58 22.88
CA ALA A 67 15.97 0.37 22.91
C ALA A 67 15.26 1.01 21.70
N VAL A 68 15.67 2.22 21.30
CA VAL A 68 15.13 2.91 20.12
C VAL A 68 15.43 2.14 18.84
N LEU A 69 16.68 1.69 18.66
CA LEU A 69 17.08 0.93 17.46
C LEU A 69 16.35 -0.42 17.40
N ALA A 70 16.25 -1.14 18.52
CA ALA A 70 15.49 -2.39 18.58
C ALA A 70 14.00 -2.18 18.26
N GLN A 71 13.41 -1.06 18.68
CA GLN A 71 12.03 -0.74 18.34
C GLN A 71 11.86 -0.39 16.86
N ALA A 72 12.85 0.29 16.26
CA ALA A 72 12.86 0.58 14.82
C ALA A 72 12.86 -0.73 13.99
N ASP A 73 13.64 -1.73 14.40
CA ASP A 73 13.64 -3.05 13.75
C ASP A 73 12.26 -3.72 13.81
N ARG A 74 11.60 -3.70 14.98
CA ARG A 74 10.24 -4.24 15.14
C ARG A 74 9.22 -3.52 14.26
N VAL A 75 9.37 -2.20 14.08
CA VAL A 75 8.54 -1.44 13.13
C VAL A 75 8.78 -1.94 11.70
N GLY A 76 10.04 -2.08 11.29
CA GLY A 76 10.41 -2.60 9.97
C GLY A 76 9.88 -4.01 9.69
N GLU A 77 9.90 -4.90 10.67
CA GLU A 77 9.30 -6.24 10.58
C GLU A 77 7.78 -6.17 10.35
N ALA A 78 7.07 -5.32 11.10
CA ALA A 78 5.63 -5.15 10.94
C ALA A 78 5.26 -4.56 9.57
N GLU A 79 6.03 -3.58 9.08
CA GLU A 79 5.87 -3.03 7.74
C GLU A 79 6.07 -4.11 6.67
N THR A 80 7.11 -4.93 6.83
CA THR A 80 7.39 -6.05 5.92
C THR A 80 6.26 -7.07 5.92
N ALA A 81 5.73 -7.44 7.09
CA ALA A 81 4.62 -8.38 7.21
C ALA A 81 3.36 -7.85 6.50
N LEU A 82 3.02 -6.58 6.72
CA LEU A 82 1.88 -5.93 6.06
C LEU A 82 2.09 -5.82 4.55
N HIS A 83 3.31 -5.51 4.10
CA HIS A 83 3.65 -5.45 2.68
C HIS A 83 3.52 -6.82 2.00
N LYS A 84 4.06 -7.87 2.62
CA LYS A 84 3.90 -9.25 2.14
C LYS A 84 2.44 -9.63 2.00
N GLN A 85 1.58 -9.23 2.94
CA GLN A 85 0.16 -9.56 2.84
C GLN A 85 -0.52 -8.88 1.65
N ARG A 86 -0.25 -7.59 1.43
CA ARG A 86 -0.74 -6.86 0.25
C ARG A 86 -0.29 -7.48 -1.06
N LEU A 87 0.97 -7.95 -1.12
CA LEU A 87 1.49 -8.63 -2.29
C LEU A 87 0.77 -9.96 -2.54
N ARG A 88 0.48 -10.75 -1.50
CA ARG A 88 -0.31 -11.98 -1.64
C ARG A 88 -1.69 -11.70 -2.24
N THR A 89 -2.41 -10.72 -1.69
CA THR A 89 -3.70 -10.28 -2.23
C THR A 89 -3.59 -9.82 -3.69
N LEU A 90 -2.57 -9.05 -4.04
CA LEU A 90 -2.31 -8.64 -5.43
C LEU A 90 -2.11 -9.84 -6.36
N LEU A 91 -1.32 -10.83 -5.94
CA LEU A 91 -1.06 -12.04 -6.72
C LEU A 91 -2.32 -12.89 -6.91
N GLU A 92 -3.13 -13.07 -5.85
CA GLU A 92 -4.41 -13.76 -5.91
C GLU A 92 -5.38 -13.08 -6.89
N VAL A 93 -5.47 -11.76 -6.83
CA VAL A 93 -6.31 -10.96 -7.73
C VAL A 93 -5.81 -11.05 -9.18
N ARG A 94 -4.49 -10.95 -9.42
CA ARG A 94 -3.92 -11.10 -10.77
C ARG A 94 -4.20 -12.48 -11.36
N ALA A 95 -4.29 -13.53 -10.54
CA ALA A 95 -4.62 -14.87 -11.00
C ALA A 95 -6.04 -15.00 -11.58
N ILE A 96 -6.97 -14.10 -11.23
CA ILE A 96 -8.34 -14.06 -11.78
C ILE A 96 -8.38 -13.43 -13.18
N LEU A 97 -7.44 -12.53 -13.47
CA LEU A 97 -7.39 -11.78 -14.72
C LEU A 97 -6.81 -12.60 -15.86
N THR A 98 -7.30 -12.38 -17.09
CA THR A 98 -6.69 -12.92 -18.31
C THR A 98 -5.33 -12.26 -18.60
N PRO A 99 -4.49 -12.84 -19.47
CA PRO A 99 -3.23 -12.21 -19.89
C PRO A 99 -3.40 -10.77 -20.39
N GLU A 100 -4.40 -10.54 -21.23
CA GLU A 100 -4.69 -9.22 -21.83
C GLU A 100 -5.14 -8.21 -20.76
N GLN A 101 -5.97 -8.64 -19.82
CA GLN A 101 -6.37 -7.82 -18.67
C GLN A 101 -5.17 -7.47 -17.77
N ARG A 102 -4.19 -8.37 -17.62
CA ARG A 102 -2.95 -8.11 -16.85
C ARG A 102 -2.06 -7.08 -17.53
N GLU A 103 -1.99 -7.08 -18.86
CA GLU A 103 -1.28 -6.06 -19.63
C GLU A 103 -1.93 -4.69 -19.46
N LYS A 104 -3.26 -4.61 -19.64
CA LYS A 104 -4.05 -3.38 -19.39
C LYS A 104 -3.82 -2.87 -17.95
N LEU A 105 -3.84 -3.77 -16.96
CA LEU A 105 -3.57 -3.43 -15.57
C LEU A 105 -2.16 -2.86 -15.37
N THR A 106 -1.15 -3.40 -16.05
CA THR A 106 0.23 -2.88 -16.01
C THR A 106 0.29 -1.47 -16.57
N ALA A 107 -0.34 -1.21 -17.72
CA ALA A 107 -0.41 0.13 -18.29
C ALA A 107 -1.14 1.14 -17.38
N ILE A 108 -2.20 0.70 -16.69
CA ILE A 108 -2.88 1.53 -15.67
C ILE A 108 -1.93 1.93 -14.54
N PHE A 109 -1.09 1.00 -14.07
CA PHE A 109 -0.08 1.28 -13.05
C PHE A 109 0.97 2.28 -13.53
N GLU A 110 1.49 2.12 -14.74
CA GLU A 110 2.48 3.02 -15.34
C GLU A 110 1.94 4.44 -15.44
N ARG A 111 0.75 4.62 -16.04
CA ARG A 111 0.07 5.93 -16.10
C ARG A 111 -0.18 6.52 -14.70
N GLY A 112 -0.47 5.66 -13.71
CA GLY A 112 -0.63 6.07 -12.32
C GLY A 112 0.65 6.61 -11.69
N ARG A 113 1.80 5.99 -12.01
CA ARG A 113 3.13 6.40 -11.54
C ARG A 113 3.55 7.72 -12.16
N GLU A 114 3.41 7.87 -13.47
CA GLU A 114 3.73 9.10 -14.20
C GLU A 114 2.97 10.30 -13.63
N ARG A 115 1.65 10.17 -13.45
CA ARG A 115 0.83 11.23 -12.82
C ARG A 115 1.29 11.58 -11.42
N LEU A 116 1.76 10.62 -10.63
CA LEU A 116 2.27 10.88 -9.29
C LEU A 116 3.60 11.66 -9.35
N GLU A 117 4.48 11.29 -10.27
CA GLU A 117 5.76 11.96 -10.50
C GLU A 117 5.57 13.40 -10.97
N GLU A 118 4.66 13.63 -11.91
CA GLU A 118 4.28 14.98 -12.36
C GLU A 118 3.74 15.83 -11.20
N ARG A 119 2.86 15.26 -10.37
CA ARG A 119 2.32 15.96 -9.18
C ARG A 119 3.42 16.31 -8.18
N ARG A 120 4.37 15.40 -7.97
CA ARG A 120 5.54 15.65 -7.10
C ARG A 120 6.42 16.76 -7.67
N ALA A 121 6.70 16.73 -8.97
CA ALA A 121 7.49 17.76 -9.66
C ALA A 121 6.80 19.13 -9.59
N LYS A 122 5.48 19.18 -9.81
CA LYS A 122 4.70 20.42 -9.69
C LYS A 122 4.74 20.99 -8.27
N ARG A 123 4.57 20.14 -7.25
CA ARG A 123 4.65 20.56 -5.84
C ARG A 123 6.03 21.15 -5.52
N LYS A 124 7.11 20.49 -5.95
CA LYS A 124 8.47 21.00 -5.77
C LYS A 124 8.66 22.40 -6.39
N ARG A 125 8.17 22.60 -7.63
CA ARG A 125 8.24 23.91 -8.30
C ARG A 125 7.47 25.01 -7.56
N MET A 126 6.33 24.68 -6.95
CA MET A 126 5.55 25.65 -6.14
C MET A 126 6.30 26.02 -4.85
N ASP A 127 6.94 25.06 -4.20
CA ASP A 127 7.73 25.29 -2.99
C ASP A 127 9.03 26.11 -3.29
N ASP A 128 9.56 26.02 -4.53
CA ASP A 128 10.80 26.70 -4.99
C ASP A 128 10.57 28.11 -5.59
N THR A 129 9.34 28.63 -5.67
CA THR A 129 9.07 29.98 -6.24
C THR A 129 9.23 31.05 -5.15
N PRO A 130 10.20 31.99 -5.25
CA PRO A 130 10.34 33.09 -4.29
C PRO A 130 9.17 34.08 -4.41
N GLU A 131 8.74 34.62 -3.26
CA GLU A 131 7.75 35.71 -3.15
C GLU A 131 8.17 36.99 -3.88
#